data_AF-A0A848Y4L7-F1
#
_entry.id   AF-A0A848Y4L7-F1
#
_cell.length_a   1.000
_cell.length_b   1.000
_cell.length_c   1.000
_cell.angle_alpha   90.00
_cell.angle_beta   90.00
_cell.angle_gamma   90.00
#
_symmetry.space_group_name_H-M   'P 1'
#
loop_
_entity.id
_entity.type
_entity.pdbx_description
1 polymer ?
#
loop_
_entity_poly.entity_id
_entity_poly.type
_entity_poly.pdbx_seq_one_letter_code
_entity_poly.pdbx_strand_id
1 'polypeptide(L)' 'MPGPPFATSSAATDRDRAAVGLGGALEVSESVAAHMRYDGSFAGSTNDYGGAIGLTFTF' A
#
# COMPACT_ATOMS: atom_id res chain seq x y z
N MET A 1 -18.45 12.02 -9.44
CA MET A 1 -17.29 11.56 -10.22
C MET A 1 -16.91 10.16 -9.73
N PRO A 2 -16.47 9.23 -10.60
CA PRO A 2 -15.96 7.93 -10.15
C PRO A 2 -14.68 8.17 -9.34
N GLY A 3 -14.62 7.67 -8.11
CA GLY A 3 -13.43 7.81 -7.25
C GLY A 3 -12.20 7.09 -7.83
N PRO A 4 -10.98 7.48 -7.43
CA PRO A 4 -9.76 6.97 -8.02
C PRO A 4 -9.66 5.44 -7.82
N PRO A 5 -9.12 4.71 -8.80
CA PRO A 5 -9.03 3.26 -8.73
C PRO A 5 -8.09 2.84 -7.59
N PHE A 6 -8.47 1.81 -6.83
CA PHE A 6 -7.57 1.15 -5.90
C PHE A 6 -6.34 0.66 -6.67
N ALA A 7 -5.15 1.20 -6.37
CA ALA A 7 -3.90 0.75 -6.96
C ALA A 7 -3.31 -0.38 -6.12
N THR A 8 -3.50 -1.62 -6.58
CA THR A 8 -2.77 -2.77 -6.03
C THR A 8 -1.34 -2.74 -6.58
N SER A 9 -0.35 -2.74 -5.69
CA SER A 9 1.07 -2.81 -6.06
C SER A 9 1.64 -4.10 -5.50
N SER A 10 2.15 -4.97 -6.37
CA SER A 10 2.92 -6.14 -5.94
C SER A 10 4.32 -5.70 -5.56
N ALA A 11 4.76 -6.03 -4.35
CA ALA A 11 6.14 -5.82 -3.94
C ALA A 11 7.09 -6.78 -4.68
N ALA A 12 8.33 -6.33 -4.92
CA ALA A 12 9.36 -7.12 -5.59
C ALA A 12 9.59 -8.44 -4.83
N THR A 13 9.46 -9.56 -5.54
CA THR A 13 9.71 -10.90 -5.01
C THR A 13 11.22 -11.16 -5.06
N ASP A 14 11.85 -11.33 -3.89
CA ASP A 14 13.19 -11.91 -3.82
C ASP A 14 13.04 -13.43 -3.95
N ARG A 15 14.05 -14.15 -4.47
CA ARG A 15 13.92 -15.60 -4.74
C ARG A 15 13.53 -16.42 -3.51
N ASP A 16 13.83 -15.91 -2.31
CA ASP A 16 13.53 -16.53 -1.02
C ASP A 16 12.43 -15.81 -0.22
N ARG A 17 11.83 -14.75 -0.77
CA ARG A 17 10.83 -13.92 -0.07
C ARG A 17 9.64 -13.59 -0.98
N ALA A 18 8.50 -14.20 -0.69
CA ALA A 18 7.23 -13.84 -1.30
C ALA A 18 6.65 -12.62 -0.56
N ALA A 19 6.32 -11.55 -1.29
CA ALA A 19 5.70 -10.37 -0.71
C ALA A 19 4.33 -10.13 -1.34
N VAL A 20 3.33 -9.88 -0.50
CA VAL A 20 1.96 -9.54 -0.89
C VAL A 20 1.58 -8.22 -0.24
N GLY A 21 0.86 -7.38 -0.97
CA GLY A 21 0.47 -6.07 -0.47
C GLY A 21 -0.88 -5.63 -0.99
N LEU A 22 -1.60 -4.90 -0.15
CA LEU A 22 -2.84 -4.24 -0.48
C LEU A 22 -2.68 -2.75 -0.19
N GLY A 23 -3.14 -1.92 -1.11
CA GLY A 23 -3.05 -0.47 -0.98
C GLY A 23 -4.31 0.20 -1.50
N GLY A 24 -4.64 1.34 -0.90
CA GLY A 24 -5.74 2.19 -1.32
C GLY A 24 -5.38 3.65 -1.15
N ALA A 25 -5.88 4.48 -2.06
CA ALA A 25 -5.84 5.93 -1.94
C ALA A 25 -7.25 6.48 -2.04
N LEU A 26 -7.59 7.43 -1.17
CA LEU A 26 -8.85 8.13 -1.15
C LEU A 26 -8.55 9.63 -1.30
N GLU A 27 -9.07 10.23 -2.36
CA GLU A 27 -9.06 11.68 -2.49
C GLU A 27 -10.11 12.26 -1.54
N VAL A 28 -9.65 13.07 -0.58
CA VAL A 28 -10.50 13.70 0.44
C VAL A 28 -10.92 15.09 -0.03
N SER A 29 -10.02 15.80 -0.72
CA SER A 29 -10.26 17.08 -1.40
C SER A 29 -9.22 17.29 -2.51
N GLU A 30 -9.39 18.33 -3.34
CA GLU A 30 -8.45 18.65 -4.43
C GLU A 30 -6.99 18.82 -3.97
N SER A 31 -6.77 19.15 -2.68
CA SER A 31 -5.44 19.34 -2.10
C SER A 31 -5.04 18.25 -1.12
N VAL A 32 -5.90 17.26 -0.84
CA VAL A 32 -5.67 16.25 0.21
C VAL A 32 -6.03 14.85 -0.25
N ALA A 33 -5.05 13.94 -0.16
CA ALA A 33 -5.25 12.51 -0.40
C ALA A 33 -4.85 11.70 0.83
N ALA A 34 -5.73 10.80 1.26
CA ALA A 34 -5.42 9.76 2.24
C ALA A 34 -4.92 8.50 1.54
N HIS A 35 -3.92 7.84 2.12
CA HIS A 35 -3.40 6.59 1.60
C HIS A 35 -3.23 5.57 2.73
N MET A 36 -3.52 4.31 2.39
CA MET A 36 -3.30 3.17 3.27
C MET A 36 -2.55 2.10 2.48
N ARG A 37 -1.56 1.50 3.14
CA ARG A 37 -0.81 0.35 2.63
C ARG A 37 -0.71 -0.69 3.72
N TYR A 38 -0.89 -1.93 3.33
CA TYR A 38 -0.59 -3.10 4.12
C TYR A 38 0.29 -4.02 3.29
N ASP A 39 1.41 -4.46 3.85
CA ASP A 39 2.31 -5.43 3.24
C ASP A 39 2.60 -6.58 4.20
N GLY A 40 2.66 -7.77 3.62
CA GLY A 40 3.09 -8.99 4.27
C GLY A 40 4.18 -9.63 3.44
N SER A 41 5.17 -10.21 4.09
CA SER A 41 6.20 -10.98 3.40
C SER A 41 6.53 -12.26 4.15
N PHE A 42 6.74 -13.31 3.37
CA PHE A 42 6.97 -14.67 3.84
C PHE A 42 8.35 -15.11 3.36
N ALA A 43 9.24 -15.46 4.29
CA ALA A 43 10.56 -16.00 3.99
C ALA A 43 10.86 -17.17 4.93
N GLY A 44 10.66 -18.40 4.47
CA GLY A 44 11.01 -19.64 5.17
C GLY A 44 10.38 -19.79 6.56
N SER A 45 11.06 -19.27 7.59
CA SER A 45 10.65 -19.29 9.00
C SER A 45 10.21 -17.93 9.56
N THR A 46 10.31 -16.86 8.78
CA THR A 46 10.06 -15.49 9.23
C THR A 46 8.97 -14.85 8.38
N ASN A 47 7.96 -14.32 9.07
CA ASN A 47 6.87 -13.56 8.47
C ASN A 47 6.90 -12.14 9.01
N ASP A 48 7.03 -11.16 8.12
CA ASP A 48 6.98 -9.75 8.47
C ASP A 48 5.69 -9.14 7.94
N TYR A 49 5.01 -8.34 8.77
CA TYR A 49 3.80 -7.62 8.40
C TYR A 49 3.97 -6.14 8.75
N GLY A 50 3.71 -5.28 7.78
CA GLY A 50 3.82 -3.83 7.88
C GLY A 50 2.52 -3.15 7.45
N GLY A 51 2.18 -2.06 8.11
CA GLY A 51 1.05 -1.22 7.77
C GLY A 51 1.43 0.25 7.86
N ALA A 52 0.97 1.05 6.91
CA ALA A 52 1.14 2.50 6.91
C ALA A 52 -0.18 3.18 6.54
N ILE A 53 -0.48 4.28 7.23
CA ILE A 53 -1.56 5.20 6.89
C ILE A 53 -0.94 6.58 6.84
N GLY A 54 -1.26 7.36 5.81
CA GLY A 54 -0.75 8.70 5.67
C GLY A 54 -1.69 9.63 4.91
N LEU A 55 -1.34 10.91 4.99
CA LEU A 55 -2.02 12.01 4.32
C LEU A 55 -1.00 12.76 3.46
N THR A 56 -1.36 13.05 2.23
CA THR A 56 -0.59 13.88 1.31
C THR A 56 -1.33 15.20 1.12
N PHE A 57 -0.61 16.31 1.25
CA PHE A 57 -1.11 17.66 1.04
C PHE A 57 -0.38 18.28 -0.16
N THR A 58 -1.13 18.84 -1.10
CA THR A 58 -0.58 19.56 -2.26
C THR A 58 -0.81 21.06 -2.05
N PHE A 59 0.25 21.86 -2.15
CA PHE A 59 0.24 23.31 -1.99
C PHE A 59 0.79 23.99 -3.24
#